data_AF-A0A9X8HKB8-F1
#
_entry.id   AF-A0A9X8HKB8-F1
#
_cell.length_a   1.000
_cell.length_b   1.000
_cell.length_c   1.000
_cell.angle_alpha   90.00
_cell.angle_beta   90.00
_cell.angle_gamma   90.00
#
_symmetry.space_group_name_H-M   'P 1'
#
loop_
_entity.id
_entity.type
_entity.pdbx_description
1 polymer ?
#
loop_
_entity_poly.entity_id
_entity_poly.type
_entity_poly.pdbx_seq_one_letter_code
_entity_poly.pdbx_strand_id
1 'polypeptide(L)'
;MTEATPQDAPDATDESPAPEAAPLPWADVVPEHFQMLRLSPQPTDRNTGARPLRFVQYGYAERHNKTHSLLRMEVRLPGQKVRKEQNRLDIWVDHELHQIKIGPDSGLQIEPVSRGLGRFLLSQAVHWVQRKWSHYRVEGMALANKDALNEDTRLRRDQVLRSHGLEVEYADAQHLKGRCVEVQAGQLKGGWNTDKVQKVDILDAAGMLQQAEQNLQEKEAQLRERDERVNKYRREDSGLRFTITCLVAFAVFQAGLLIWIATNR
;
A
#
# COMPACT_ATOMS: atom_id res chain seq x y z
N MET A 1 61.41 -18.86 45.55
CA MET A 1 59.99 -19.16 45.36
C MET A 1 59.35 -17.93 44.76
N THR A 2 58.88 -18.08 43.54
CA THR A 2 58.33 -17.08 42.64
C THR A 2 56.83 -17.03 42.89
N GLU A 3 56.24 -15.86 43.15
CA GLU A 3 54.79 -15.68 43.07
C GLU A 3 54.49 -14.46 42.21
N ALA A 4 53.78 -14.75 41.12
CA ALA A 4 53.45 -13.85 40.04
C ALA A 4 52.10 -13.17 40.29
N THR A 5 52.06 -11.87 40.04
CA THR A 5 50.86 -11.03 39.87
C THR A 5 49.96 -11.54 38.73
N PRO A 6 48.62 -11.46 38.86
CA PRO A 6 47.74 -11.38 37.72
C PRO A 6 47.55 -9.91 37.32
N GLN A 7 48.01 -9.58 36.12
CA GLN A 7 47.64 -8.39 35.35
C GLN A 7 46.19 -8.54 34.87
N ASP A 8 45.29 -7.68 35.32
CA ASP A 8 44.03 -7.41 34.61
C ASP A 8 44.32 -6.38 33.51
N ALA A 9 44.18 -6.82 32.27
CA ALA A 9 44.25 -5.96 31.08
C ALA A 9 42.89 -5.25 30.89
N PRO A 10 42.87 -3.96 30.55
CA PRO A 10 41.62 -3.27 30.21
C PRO A 10 41.25 -3.58 28.76
N ASP A 11 40.09 -4.21 28.57
CA ASP A 11 39.46 -4.39 27.27
C ASP A 11 38.88 -3.04 26.81
N ALA A 12 39.71 -2.26 26.12
CA ALA A 12 39.29 -1.04 25.45
C ALA A 12 38.79 -1.42 24.04
N THR A 13 37.49 -1.61 23.90
CA THR A 13 36.82 -1.52 22.59
C THR A 13 36.17 -0.14 22.50
N ASP A 14 36.99 0.86 22.19
CA ASP A 14 36.50 2.15 21.69
C ASP A 14 36.00 1.94 20.25
N GLU A 15 34.70 1.63 20.10
CA GLU A 15 33.99 1.87 18.86
C GLU A 15 33.96 3.39 18.62
N SER A 16 34.96 3.90 17.90
CA SER A 16 34.90 5.25 17.34
C SER A 16 33.63 5.38 16.49
N PRO A 17 32.72 6.33 16.79
CA PRO A 17 31.56 6.56 15.96
C PRO A 17 32.02 6.99 14.56
N ALA A 18 31.53 6.29 13.54
CA ALA A 18 31.79 6.62 12.14
C ALA A 18 31.48 8.11 11.89
N PRO A 19 32.32 8.84 11.15
CA PRO A 19 32.12 10.26 10.90
C PRO A 19 30.75 10.49 10.24
N GLU A 20 29.97 11.38 10.85
CA GLU A 20 28.65 11.79 10.37
C GLU A 20 28.80 12.34 8.94
N ALA A 21 28.23 11.61 7.98
CA ALA A 21 28.35 11.96 6.56
C ALA A 21 27.82 13.38 6.35
N ALA A 22 28.58 14.20 5.60
CA ALA A 22 28.19 15.57 5.31
C ALA A 22 26.76 15.61 4.73
N PRO A 23 25.92 16.60 5.13
CA PRO A 23 24.53 16.63 4.73
C PRO A 23 24.43 16.71 3.20
N LEU A 24 23.76 15.73 2.60
CA LEU A 24 23.54 15.67 1.16
C LEU A 24 22.79 16.94 0.69
N PRO A 25 23.18 17.52 -0.45
CA PRO A 25 22.51 18.71 -0.98
C PRO A 25 21.05 18.37 -1.27
N TRP A 26 20.10 19.23 -0.88
CA TRP A 26 18.65 19.08 -1.15
C TRP A 26 17.87 18.08 -0.29
N ALA A 27 18.31 17.83 0.94
CA ALA A 27 17.56 17.03 1.91
C ALA A 27 16.08 17.44 2.07
N ASP A 28 15.77 18.74 1.94
CA ASP A 28 14.43 19.32 2.16
C ASP A 28 13.55 19.44 0.91
N VAL A 29 13.98 18.96 -0.26
CA VAL A 29 13.19 19.09 -1.49
C VAL A 29 11.85 18.37 -1.37
N VAL A 30 10.78 19.02 -1.82
CA VAL A 30 9.44 18.44 -1.88
C VAL A 30 9.07 18.08 -3.32
N PRO A 31 8.16 17.12 -3.55
CA PRO A 31 7.65 16.85 -4.89
C PRO A 31 7.05 18.10 -5.54
N GLU A 32 7.30 18.29 -6.84
CA GLU A 32 6.87 19.46 -7.62
C GLU A 32 5.92 19.07 -8.76
N HIS A 33 6.13 17.90 -9.34
CA HIS A 33 5.31 17.36 -10.41
C HIS A 33 4.34 16.34 -9.82
N PHE A 34 3.06 16.44 -10.18
CA PHE A 34 2.02 15.59 -9.63
C PHE A 34 1.24 14.89 -10.73
N GLN A 35 0.94 13.61 -10.52
CA GLN A 35 0.12 12.79 -11.40
C GLN A 35 -0.86 11.96 -10.58
N MET A 36 -2.01 11.64 -11.17
CA MET A 36 -2.96 10.73 -10.55
C MET A 36 -2.61 9.29 -10.90
N LEU A 37 -2.59 8.42 -9.89
CA LEU A 37 -2.50 6.98 -10.08
C LEU A 37 -3.84 6.33 -9.71
N ARG A 38 -4.33 5.47 -10.60
CA ARG A 38 -5.43 4.55 -10.35
C ARG A 38 -4.89 3.21 -9.89
N LEU A 39 -5.36 2.77 -8.73
CA LEU A 39 -5.09 1.47 -8.15
C LEU A 39 -6.31 0.58 -8.37
N SER A 40 -6.17 -0.45 -9.19
CA SER A 40 -7.28 -1.33 -9.53
C SER A 40 -7.84 -2.09 -8.33
N PRO A 41 -9.15 -2.39 -8.31
CA PRO A 41 -9.74 -3.23 -7.29
C PRO A 41 -9.09 -4.62 -7.32
N GLN A 42 -8.84 -5.18 -6.13
CA GLN A 42 -8.28 -6.52 -5.98
C GLN A 42 -9.16 -7.35 -5.04
N PRO A 43 -9.08 -8.69 -5.13
CA PRO A 43 -9.79 -9.56 -4.20
C PRO A 43 -9.48 -9.21 -2.75
N THR A 44 -10.43 -9.43 -1.84
CA THR A 44 -10.19 -9.27 -0.40
C THR A 44 -9.08 -10.20 0.05
N ASP A 45 -8.25 -9.71 0.95
CA ASP A 45 -7.06 -10.39 1.42
C ASP A 45 -7.11 -10.50 2.94
N ARG A 46 -6.69 -11.65 3.47
CA ARG A 46 -6.80 -11.94 4.91
C ARG A 46 -6.00 -10.94 5.76
N ASN A 47 -4.86 -10.46 5.24
CA ASN A 47 -3.95 -9.61 6.00
C ASN A 47 -4.23 -8.11 5.79
N THR A 48 -4.73 -7.74 4.62
CA THR A 48 -4.89 -6.33 4.19
C THR A 48 -6.34 -5.89 4.02
N GLY A 49 -7.29 -6.82 4.13
CA GLY A 49 -8.72 -6.55 4.08
C GLY A 49 -9.24 -6.29 2.67
N ALA A 50 -10.30 -5.46 2.61
CA ALA A 50 -10.93 -5.08 1.35
C ALA A 50 -10.02 -4.16 0.54
N ARG A 51 -9.94 -4.41 -0.76
CA ARG A 51 -9.02 -3.71 -1.67
C ARG A 51 -9.80 -3.06 -2.82
N PRO A 52 -10.61 -2.03 -2.54
CA PRO A 52 -11.46 -1.38 -3.55
C PRO A 52 -10.64 -0.63 -4.60
N LEU A 53 -11.29 -0.14 -5.65
CA LEU A 53 -10.72 0.86 -6.55
C LEU A 53 -10.28 2.08 -5.71
N ARG A 54 -9.06 2.58 -5.93
CA ARG A 54 -8.55 3.75 -5.19
C ARG A 54 -7.71 4.63 -6.10
N PHE A 55 -7.82 5.94 -5.91
CA PHE A 55 -6.96 6.92 -6.56
C PHE A 55 -5.96 7.50 -5.56
N VAL A 56 -4.72 7.67 -5.98
CA VAL A 56 -3.64 8.23 -5.15
C VAL A 56 -2.85 9.25 -5.96
N GLN A 57 -2.21 10.19 -5.28
CA GLN A 57 -1.37 11.19 -5.93
C GLN A 57 0.08 10.70 -5.93
N TYR A 58 0.68 10.63 -7.10
CA TYR A 58 2.12 10.42 -7.28
C TYR A 58 2.79 11.78 -7.48
N GLY A 59 3.74 12.10 -6.63
CA GLY A 59 4.57 13.29 -6.72
C GLY A 59 6.02 12.93 -7.02
N TYR A 60 6.71 13.74 -7.81
CA TYR A 60 8.16 13.63 -7.94
C TYR A 60 8.87 14.98 -8.10
N ALA A 61 10.14 15.02 -7.72
CA ALA A 61 11.04 16.15 -7.94
C ALA A 61 12.43 15.64 -8.34
N GLU A 62 13.08 16.35 -9.25
CA GLU A 62 14.41 16.05 -9.74
C GLU A 62 15.35 17.23 -9.47
N ARG A 63 16.57 16.95 -9.03
CA ARG A 63 17.65 17.92 -8.89
C ARG A 63 18.94 17.36 -9.45
N HIS A 64 19.72 18.22 -10.10
CA HIS A 64 20.98 17.85 -10.72
C HIS A 64 22.00 18.96 -10.49
N ASN A 65 23.20 18.58 -10.11
CA ASN A 65 24.39 19.44 -10.19
C ASN A 65 25.55 18.59 -10.74
N LYS A 66 26.78 19.11 -10.63
CA LYS A 66 27.97 18.41 -11.15
C LYS A 66 28.38 17.18 -10.35
N THR A 67 28.08 17.13 -9.05
CA THR A 67 28.55 16.08 -8.13
C THR A 67 27.43 15.10 -7.76
N HIS A 68 26.19 15.57 -7.65
CA HIS A 68 25.04 14.81 -7.20
C HIS A 68 23.80 15.02 -8.08
N SER A 69 22.99 13.98 -8.21
CA SER A 69 21.59 14.07 -8.63
C SER A 69 20.66 13.45 -7.60
N LEU A 70 19.46 13.99 -7.48
CA LEU A 70 18.38 13.46 -6.66
C LEU A 70 17.12 13.27 -7.51
N LEU A 71 16.52 12.09 -7.40
CA LEU A 71 15.11 11.87 -7.71
C LEU A 71 14.39 11.56 -6.41
N ARG A 72 13.43 12.42 -6.04
CA ARG A 72 12.53 12.18 -4.91
C ARG A 72 11.15 11.87 -5.44
N MET A 73 10.58 10.75 -5.00
CA MET A 73 9.23 10.33 -5.33
C MET A 73 8.42 10.12 -4.07
N GLU A 74 7.15 10.53 -4.10
CA GLU A 74 6.22 10.43 -2.98
C GLU A 74 4.85 9.94 -3.48
N VAL A 75 4.16 9.11 -2.69
CA VAL A 75 2.76 8.73 -2.94
C VAL A 75 1.88 9.20 -1.79
N ARG A 76 0.96 10.13 -2.09
CA ARG A 76 0.00 10.66 -1.13
C ARG A 76 -1.36 10.01 -1.28
N LEU A 77 -1.93 9.63 -0.14
CA LEU A 77 -3.24 9.01 -0.05
C LEU A 77 -4.29 10.08 0.30
N PRO A 78 -5.29 10.31 -0.56
CA PRO A 78 -6.39 11.22 -0.23
C PRO A 78 -7.09 10.78 1.06
N GLY A 79 -7.26 11.72 1.99
CA GLY A 79 -7.96 11.49 3.26
C GLY A 79 -7.21 10.63 4.30
N GLN A 80 -5.96 10.21 4.04
CA GLN A 80 -5.20 9.36 4.95
C GLN A 80 -3.80 9.94 5.18
N LYS A 81 -3.49 10.28 6.44
CA LYS A 81 -2.14 10.71 6.83
C LYS A 81 -1.24 9.49 7.03
N VAL A 82 -0.05 9.54 6.44
CA VAL A 82 1.02 8.56 6.61
C VAL A 82 2.24 9.23 7.27
N ARG A 83 3.20 8.44 7.76
CA ARG A 83 4.44 8.99 8.31
C ARG A 83 5.26 9.69 7.20
N LYS A 84 6.08 10.67 7.55
CA LYS A 84 6.86 11.49 6.58
C LYS A 84 7.76 10.67 5.64
N GLU A 85 8.35 9.59 6.14
CA GLU A 85 9.23 8.70 5.37
C GLU A 85 8.49 7.53 4.70
N GLN A 86 7.19 7.38 4.97
CA GLN A 86 6.37 6.36 4.33
C GLN A 86 5.91 6.84 2.96
N ASN A 87 5.77 5.93 2.02
CA ASN A 87 5.43 6.21 0.62
C ASN A 87 6.43 7.09 -0.12
N ARG A 88 7.68 7.13 0.35
CA ARG A 88 8.74 7.92 -0.24
C ARG A 88 9.89 7.04 -0.69
N LEU A 89 10.41 7.34 -1.88
CA LEU A 89 11.59 6.71 -2.47
C LEU A 89 12.50 7.83 -2.96
N ASP A 90 13.71 7.88 -2.42
CA ASP A 90 14.75 8.81 -2.83
C ASP A 90 15.83 8.02 -3.58
N ILE A 91 16.27 8.51 -4.73
CA ILE A 91 17.40 7.96 -5.47
C ILE A 91 18.45 9.06 -5.56
N TRP A 92 19.59 8.80 -4.92
CA TRP A 92 20.76 9.65 -4.96
C TRP A 92 21.75 9.08 -5.96
N VAL A 93 22.37 9.95 -6.74
CA VAL A 93 23.42 9.59 -7.67
C VAL A 93 24.62 10.45 -7.34
N ASP A 94 25.75 9.83 -7.07
CA ASP A 94 27.05 10.45 -6.94
C ASP A 94 27.81 10.30 -8.27
N HIS A 95 28.09 11.44 -8.91
CA HIS A 95 28.79 11.49 -10.20
C HIS A 95 30.31 11.41 -10.07
N GLU A 96 30.87 11.61 -8.87
CA GLU A 96 32.31 11.44 -8.64
C GLU A 96 32.64 9.96 -8.45
N LEU A 97 31.81 9.25 -7.69
CA LEU A 97 31.97 7.82 -7.43
C LEU A 97 31.26 6.92 -8.45
N HIS A 98 30.43 7.48 -9.32
CA HIS A 98 29.55 6.74 -10.23
C HIS A 98 28.65 5.73 -9.50
N GLN A 99 28.14 6.15 -8.33
CA GLN A 99 27.35 5.31 -7.42
C GLN A 99 25.92 5.83 -7.31
N ILE A 100 24.99 4.92 -7.10
CA ILE A 100 23.57 5.20 -6.91
C ILE A 100 23.16 4.63 -5.56
N LYS A 101 22.72 5.50 -4.67
CA LYS A 101 22.19 5.13 -3.37
C LYS A 101 20.66 5.19 -3.39
N ILE A 102 20.02 4.12 -2.96
CA ILE A 102 18.57 4.04 -2.79
C ILE A 102 18.24 4.41 -1.35
N GLY A 103 17.36 5.38 -1.13
CA GLY A 103 16.89 5.82 0.17
C GLY A 103 15.37 5.70 0.32
N PRO A 104 14.83 5.70 1.55
CA PRO A 104 15.54 5.92 2.81
C PRO A 104 16.28 4.67 3.32
N ASP A 105 17.30 4.85 4.17
CA ASP A 105 18.09 3.76 4.76
C ASP A 105 17.23 2.77 5.58
N SER A 106 16.05 3.20 6.05
CA SER A 106 15.05 2.36 6.71
C SER A 106 14.34 1.36 5.78
N GLY A 107 14.59 1.43 4.48
CA GLY A 107 13.90 0.68 3.44
C GLY A 107 12.60 1.35 2.97
N LEU A 108 12.12 0.89 1.82
CA LEU A 108 10.93 1.41 1.17
C LEU A 108 9.65 0.91 1.86
N GLN A 109 8.98 1.78 2.60
CA GLN A 109 7.70 1.49 3.25
C GLN A 109 6.53 2.01 2.43
N ILE A 110 5.62 1.13 2.01
CA ILE A 110 4.51 1.47 1.12
C ILE A 110 3.17 1.14 1.75
N GLU A 111 2.26 2.10 1.67
CA GLU A 111 0.86 2.02 2.05
C GLU A 111 -0.01 2.63 0.92
N PRO A 112 -1.08 1.98 0.48
CA PRO A 112 -1.54 0.65 0.85
C PRO A 112 -0.61 -0.48 0.39
N VAL A 113 -0.34 -1.41 1.30
CA VAL A 113 0.43 -2.64 1.02
C VAL A 113 -0.22 -3.50 -0.06
N SER A 114 0.59 -4.28 -0.78
CA SER A 114 0.15 -5.24 -1.83
C SER A 114 -0.59 -4.64 -3.03
N ARG A 115 -0.53 -3.31 -3.25
CA ARG A 115 -1.20 -2.64 -4.37
C ARG A 115 -0.35 -2.42 -5.62
N GLY A 116 0.91 -2.84 -5.60
CA GLY A 116 1.85 -2.68 -6.73
C GLY A 116 2.61 -1.35 -6.74
N LEU A 117 2.34 -0.46 -5.78
CA LEU A 117 2.98 0.85 -5.65
C LEU A 117 4.51 0.77 -5.48
N GLY A 118 5.03 -0.15 -4.66
CA GLY A 118 6.48 -0.29 -4.48
C GLY A 118 7.21 -0.65 -5.78
N ARG A 119 6.66 -1.61 -6.55
CA ARG A 119 7.18 -1.95 -7.88
C ARG A 119 7.08 -0.77 -8.85
N PHE A 120 5.95 -0.05 -8.82
CA PHE A 120 5.79 1.15 -9.65
C PHE A 120 6.87 2.21 -9.35
N LEU A 121 7.14 2.53 -8.08
CA LEU A 121 8.17 3.50 -7.71
C LEU A 121 9.57 3.04 -8.10
N LEU A 122 9.92 1.79 -7.83
CA LEU A 122 11.20 1.22 -8.25
C LEU A 122 11.34 1.22 -9.77
N SER A 123 10.27 0.91 -10.51
CA SER A 123 10.24 1.06 -11.96
C SER A 123 10.54 2.50 -12.39
N GLN A 124 9.90 3.51 -11.79
CA GLN A 124 10.19 4.91 -12.16
C GLN A 124 11.64 5.28 -11.86
N ALA A 125 12.18 4.84 -10.72
CA ALA A 125 13.60 5.01 -10.38
C ALA A 125 14.52 4.37 -11.44
N VAL A 126 14.27 3.11 -11.80
CA VAL A 126 15.08 2.39 -12.81
C VAL A 126 15.07 3.12 -14.14
N HIS A 127 13.90 3.53 -14.63
CA HIS A 127 13.80 4.28 -15.89
C HIS A 127 14.54 5.63 -15.82
N TRP A 128 14.46 6.34 -14.70
CA TRP A 128 15.16 7.61 -14.52
C TRP A 128 16.68 7.43 -14.54
N VAL A 129 17.19 6.46 -13.79
CA VAL A 129 18.63 6.16 -13.74
C VAL A 129 19.14 5.69 -15.10
N GLN A 130 18.45 4.75 -15.74
CA GLN A 130 18.90 4.14 -17.00
C GLN A 130 18.96 5.14 -18.17
N ARG A 131 18.21 6.25 -18.11
CA ARG A 131 18.25 7.30 -19.14
C ARG A 131 19.62 7.99 -19.25
N LYS A 132 20.36 8.14 -18.15
CA LYS A 132 21.62 8.92 -18.12
C LYS A 132 22.80 8.16 -17.52
N TRP A 133 22.54 7.25 -16.57
CA TRP A 133 23.57 6.62 -15.74
C TRP A 133 23.43 5.10 -15.74
N SER A 134 23.08 4.51 -16.89
CA SER A 134 23.00 3.04 -17.04
C SER A 134 24.32 2.33 -16.71
N HIS A 135 25.45 3.01 -16.82
CA HIS A 135 26.78 2.48 -16.53
C HIS A 135 27.19 2.59 -15.06
N TYR A 136 26.46 3.37 -14.25
CA TYR A 136 26.74 3.55 -12.82
C TYR A 136 26.31 2.32 -12.03
N ARG A 137 26.78 2.23 -10.78
CA ARG A 137 26.52 1.09 -9.91
C ARG A 137 25.60 1.46 -8.77
N VAL A 138 24.59 0.62 -8.52
CA VAL A 138 23.73 0.72 -7.34
C VAL A 138 24.49 0.15 -6.16
N GLU A 139 24.67 0.96 -5.13
CA GLU A 139 25.34 0.58 -3.89
C GLU A 139 24.59 -0.58 -3.21
N GLY A 140 25.35 -1.57 -2.73
CA GLY A 140 24.79 -2.64 -1.92
C GLY A 140 24.25 -2.07 -0.61
N MET A 141 23.04 -2.48 -0.21
CA MET A 141 22.39 -1.96 1.00
C MET A 141 22.00 -3.07 1.96
N ALA A 142 22.17 -2.80 3.26
CA ALA A 142 21.62 -3.66 4.30
C ALA A 142 20.09 -3.58 4.29
N LEU A 143 19.43 -4.74 4.36
CA LEU A 143 17.99 -4.82 4.41
C LEU A 143 17.48 -4.65 5.85
N ALA A 144 16.37 -3.96 6.01
CA ALA A 144 15.78 -3.72 7.32
C ALA A 144 15.40 -5.03 8.03
N ASN A 145 15.85 -5.20 9.27
CA ASN A 145 15.60 -6.40 10.09
C ASN A 145 14.10 -6.55 10.45
N LYS A 146 13.33 -5.45 10.45
CA LYS A 146 11.88 -5.48 10.76
C LYS A 146 11.11 -6.43 9.85
N ASP A 147 11.49 -6.51 8.58
CA ASP A 147 10.85 -7.40 7.61
C ASP A 147 11.28 -8.87 7.80
N ALA A 148 12.44 -9.12 8.42
CA ALA A 148 12.94 -10.47 8.68
C ALA A 148 12.18 -11.18 9.81
N LEU A 149 11.51 -10.41 10.69
CA LEU A 149 10.70 -10.95 11.79
C LEU A 149 9.44 -11.70 11.32
N ASN A 150 9.00 -11.46 10.08
CA ASN A 150 7.84 -12.10 9.49
C ASN A 150 8.18 -12.63 8.09
N GLU A 151 8.15 -13.96 7.93
CA GLU A 151 8.51 -14.65 6.70
C GLU A 151 7.73 -14.17 5.46
N ASP A 152 6.41 -13.95 5.57
CA ASP A 152 5.59 -13.44 4.46
C ASP A 152 6.01 -12.03 4.03
N THR A 153 6.51 -11.23 4.97
CA THR A 153 6.93 -9.85 4.71
C THR A 153 8.31 -9.84 4.07
N ARG A 154 9.23 -10.67 4.58
CA ARG A 154 10.53 -10.95 3.98
C ARG A 154 10.41 -11.44 2.53
N LEU A 155 9.62 -12.49 2.29
CA LEU A 155 9.44 -13.09 0.96
C LEU A 155 8.85 -12.09 -0.03
N ARG A 156 7.88 -11.26 0.39
CA ARG A 156 7.33 -10.19 -0.47
C ARG A 156 8.37 -9.15 -0.84
N ARG A 157 9.16 -8.67 0.13
CA ARG A 157 10.24 -7.70 -0.12
C ARG A 157 11.25 -8.29 -1.11
N ASP A 158 11.75 -9.50 -0.85
CA ASP A 158 12.75 -10.14 -1.69
C ASP A 158 12.22 -10.40 -3.11
N GLN A 159 10.95 -10.79 -3.24
CA GLN A 159 10.32 -10.95 -4.55
C GLN A 159 10.22 -9.62 -5.31
N VAL A 160 9.96 -8.50 -4.62
CA VAL A 160 9.96 -7.17 -5.24
C VAL A 160 11.38 -6.82 -5.72
N LEU A 161 12.39 -6.95 -4.85
CA LEU A 161 13.78 -6.64 -5.18
C LEU A 161 14.28 -7.47 -6.38
N ARG A 162 14.08 -8.80 -6.33
CA ARG A 162 14.45 -9.72 -7.42
C ARG A 162 13.72 -9.41 -8.72
N SER A 163 12.46 -8.96 -8.66
CA SER A 163 11.72 -8.56 -9.87
C SER A 163 12.34 -7.36 -10.60
N HIS A 164 13.09 -6.52 -9.87
CA HIS A 164 13.85 -5.39 -10.42
C HIS A 164 15.31 -5.72 -10.73
N GLY A 165 15.74 -6.98 -10.58
CA GLY A 165 17.12 -7.40 -10.82
C GLY A 165 18.07 -7.15 -9.65
N LEU A 166 17.54 -6.84 -8.46
CA LEU A 166 18.34 -6.72 -7.23
C LEU A 166 18.44 -8.10 -6.57
N GLU A 167 19.67 -8.61 -6.44
CA GLU A 167 19.93 -9.86 -5.75
C GLU A 167 19.97 -9.63 -4.24
N VAL A 168 19.43 -10.60 -3.48
CA VAL A 168 19.33 -10.55 -2.03
C VAL A 168 20.08 -11.74 -1.45
N GLU A 169 21.10 -11.45 -0.65
CA GLU A 169 21.90 -12.42 0.08
C GLU A 169 21.64 -12.32 1.58
N TYR A 170 21.75 -13.45 2.28
CA TYR A 170 21.64 -13.50 3.74
C TYR A 170 22.91 -14.11 4.32
N ALA A 171 23.46 -13.46 5.35
CA ALA A 171 24.68 -13.94 6.01
C ALA A 171 24.41 -15.07 7.01
N ASP A 172 23.17 -15.21 7.48
CA ASP A 172 22.77 -16.12 8.55
C ASP A 172 21.60 -17.02 8.15
N ALA A 173 21.55 -18.23 8.74
CA ALA A 173 20.47 -19.19 8.49
C ALA A 173 19.09 -18.72 8.98
N GLN A 174 19.06 -17.76 9.92
CA GLN A 174 17.82 -17.15 10.41
C GLN A 174 17.33 -16.00 9.51
N HIS A 175 18.08 -15.66 8.45
CA HIS A 175 17.76 -14.61 7.48
C HIS A 175 17.54 -13.21 8.10
N LEU A 176 18.18 -12.92 9.24
CA LEU A 176 18.08 -11.64 9.94
C LEU A 176 19.01 -10.57 9.37
N LYS A 177 20.13 -10.98 8.76
CA LYS A 177 21.15 -10.11 8.16
C LYS A 177 21.15 -10.25 6.64
N GLY A 178 20.10 -9.69 6.03
CA GLY A 178 19.97 -9.61 4.56
C GLY A 178 20.68 -8.38 3.98
N ARG A 179 21.25 -8.52 2.78
CA ARG A 179 21.81 -7.41 2.00
C ARG A 179 21.40 -7.51 0.53
N CYS A 180 21.25 -6.36 -0.12
CA CYS A 180 21.23 -6.28 -1.57
C CYS A 180 22.66 -6.22 -2.11
N VAL A 181 22.94 -7.02 -3.14
CA VAL A 181 24.24 -7.02 -3.83
C VAL A 181 24.33 -5.81 -4.75
N GLU A 182 25.54 -5.28 -4.90
CA GLU A 182 25.86 -4.22 -5.86
C GLU A 182 25.55 -4.68 -7.28
N VAL A 183 24.89 -3.82 -8.06
CA VAL A 183 24.48 -4.15 -9.44
C VAL A 183 24.63 -2.93 -10.34
N GLN A 184 24.98 -3.16 -11.61
CA GLN A 184 25.01 -2.07 -12.59
C GLN A 184 23.58 -1.62 -12.94
N ALA A 185 23.35 -0.31 -12.98
CA ALA A 185 22.02 0.24 -13.21
C ALA A 185 21.36 -0.23 -14.53
N GLY A 186 22.15 -0.46 -15.58
CA GLY A 186 21.68 -0.98 -16.86
C GLY A 186 21.13 -2.42 -16.81
N GLN A 187 21.46 -3.19 -15.76
CA GLN A 187 20.96 -4.55 -15.56
C GLN A 187 19.63 -4.60 -14.80
N LEU A 188 19.21 -3.47 -14.22
CA LEU A 188 17.95 -3.36 -13.50
C LEU A 188 16.76 -3.52 -14.45
N LYS A 189 15.67 -4.07 -13.93
CA LYS A 189 14.42 -4.29 -14.68
C LYS A 189 13.39 -3.23 -14.30
N GLY A 190 12.99 -2.41 -15.26
CA GLY A 190 12.04 -1.31 -15.05
C GLY A 190 10.56 -1.70 -15.07
N GLY A 191 10.19 -2.97 -15.19
CA GLY A 191 8.79 -3.38 -15.38
C GLY A 191 7.90 -3.28 -14.13
N TRP A 192 6.67 -2.79 -14.29
CA TRP A 192 5.61 -2.90 -13.28
C TRP A 192 4.33 -3.46 -13.89
N ASN A 193 3.38 -3.88 -13.03
CA ASN A 193 2.08 -4.34 -13.49
C ASN A 193 1.14 -3.14 -13.73
N THR A 194 0.89 -2.85 -15.01
CA THR A 194 0.01 -1.76 -15.47
C THR A 194 -1.47 -2.01 -15.20
N ASP A 195 -1.89 -3.25 -14.95
CA ASP A 195 -3.28 -3.53 -14.58
C ASP A 195 -3.54 -3.15 -13.12
N LYS A 196 -2.53 -3.25 -12.25
CA LYS A 196 -2.63 -2.90 -10.83
C LYS A 196 -2.48 -1.40 -10.58
N VAL A 197 -1.55 -0.75 -11.29
CA VAL A 197 -1.23 0.68 -11.12
C VAL A 197 -1.18 1.35 -12.49
N GLN A 198 -2.11 2.27 -12.71
CA GLN A 198 -2.24 3.04 -13.96
C GLN A 198 -2.01 4.52 -13.69
N LYS A 199 -1.24 5.18 -14.55
CA LYS A 199 -1.22 6.64 -14.61
C LYS A 199 -2.51 7.10 -15.29
N VAL A 200 -3.17 8.11 -14.74
CA VAL A 200 -4.43 8.64 -15.27
C VAL A 200 -4.21 10.10 -15.63
N ASP A 201 -4.50 10.44 -16.89
CA ASP A 201 -4.51 11.83 -17.35
C ASP A 201 -5.76 12.56 -16.82
N ILE A 202 -5.73 13.88 -16.79
CA ILE A 202 -6.81 14.75 -16.32
C ILE A 202 -8.10 14.50 -17.10
N LEU A 203 -8.01 14.35 -18.43
CA LEU A 203 -9.17 14.07 -19.27
C LEU A 203 -9.76 12.68 -19.00
N ASP A 204 -8.91 11.67 -18.83
CA ASP A 204 -9.35 10.32 -18.46
C ASP A 204 -10.00 10.32 -17.08
N ALA A 205 -9.43 11.05 -16.12
CA ALA A 205 -10.00 11.20 -14.78
C ALA A 205 -11.38 11.89 -14.84
N ALA A 206 -11.53 12.93 -15.65
CA ALA A 206 -12.81 13.60 -15.85
C ALA A 206 -13.84 12.67 -16.49
N GLY A 207 -13.44 11.87 -17.50
CA GLY A 207 -14.30 10.86 -18.11
C GLY A 207 -14.74 9.78 -17.13
N MET A 208 -13.82 9.27 -16.29
CA MET A 208 -14.16 8.31 -15.23
C MET A 208 -15.14 8.88 -14.21
N LEU A 209 -14.98 10.17 -13.85
CA LEU A 209 -15.87 10.86 -12.92
C LEU A 209 -17.27 11.03 -13.52
N GLN A 210 -17.36 11.45 -14.79
CA GLN A 210 -18.64 11.56 -15.51
C GLN A 210 -19.35 10.20 -15.61
N GLN A 211 -18.61 9.12 -15.91
CA GLN A 211 -19.16 7.77 -15.97
C GLN A 211 -19.63 7.28 -14.58
N ALA A 212 -18.87 7.59 -13.53
CA ALA A 212 -19.26 7.24 -12.16
C ALA A 212 -20.57 7.94 -11.74
N GLU A 213 -20.73 9.21 -12.10
CA GLU A 213 -21.96 9.97 -11.85
C GLU A 213 -23.18 9.36 -12.57
N GLN A 214 -23.04 9.01 -13.86
CA GLN A 214 -24.11 8.35 -14.61
C GLN A 214 -24.51 7.02 -13.97
N ASN A 215 -23.53 6.18 -13.62
CA ASN A 215 -23.77 4.91 -12.94
C ASN A 215 -24.47 5.11 -11.58
N LEU A 216 -24.11 6.16 -10.84
CA LEU A 216 -24.70 6.48 -9.55
C LEU A 216 -26.18 6.84 -9.71
N GLN A 217 -26.52 7.70 -10.68
CA GLN A 217 -27.90 8.07 -10.99
C GLN A 217 -28.76 6.85 -11.39
N GLU A 218 -28.21 5.95 -12.21
CA GLU A 218 -28.90 4.70 -12.58
C GLU A 218 -29.17 3.81 -11.35
N LYS A 219 -28.19 3.70 -10.44
CA LYS A 219 -28.34 2.92 -9.22
C LYS A 219 -29.34 3.53 -8.26
N GLU A 220 -29.40 4.85 -8.15
CA GLU A 220 -30.42 5.55 -7.36
C GLU A 220 -31.83 5.29 -7.89
N ALA A 221 -32.02 5.34 -9.21
CA ALA A 221 -33.31 5.00 -9.82
C ALA A 221 -33.73 3.56 -9.52
N GLN A 222 -32.80 2.60 -9.64
CA GLN A 222 -33.05 1.18 -9.30
C GLN A 222 -33.37 0.99 -7.81
N LEU A 223 -32.73 1.75 -6.91
CA LEU A 223 -33.00 1.70 -5.48
C LEU A 223 -34.41 2.21 -5.17
N ARG A 224 -34.83 3.33 -5.77
CA ARG A 224 -36.19 3.88 -5.60
C ARG A 224 -37.26 2.88 -6.04
N GLU A 225 -37.08 2.25 -7.20
CA GLU A 225 -38.03 1.23 -7.68
C GLU A 225 -38.11 0.02 -6.73
N ARG A 226 -36.98 -0.41 -6.16
CA ARG A 226 -36.95 -1.48 -5.17
C ARG A 226 -37.65 -1.09 -3.88
N ASP A 227 -37.42 0.13 -3.39
CA ASP A 227 -38.04 0.63 -2.16
C ASP A 227 -39.56 0.74 -2.33
N GLU A 228 -40.05 1.18 -3.49
CA GLU A 228 -41.48 1.20 -3.80
C GLU A 228 -42.10 -0.21 -3.78
N ARG A 229 -41.42 -1.20 -4.37
CA ARG A 229 -41.87 -2.61 -4.34
C ARG A 229 -41.89 -3.17 -2.93
N VAL A 230 -40.86 -2.92 -2.15
CA VAL A 230 -40.79 -3.36 -0.73
C VAL A 230 -41.92 -2.72 0.07
N ASN A 231 -42.18 -1.42 -0.13
CA ASN A 231 -43.27 -0.72 0.54
C ASN A 231 -44.64 -1.27 0.12
N LYS A 232 -44.83 -1.62 -1.15
CA LYS A 232 -46.06 -2.27 -1.62
C LYS A 232 -46.27 -3.62 -0.93
N TYR A 233 -45.26 -4.50 -0.93
CA TYR A 233 -45.36 -5.80 -0.27
C TYR A 233 -45.56 -5.67 1.25
N ARG A 234 -44.94 -4.70 1.91
CA ARG A 234 -45.18 -4.43 3.34
C ARG A 234 -46.63 -4.01 3.60
N ARG A 235 -47.23 -3.19 2.74
CA ARG A 235 -48.64 -2.80 2.86
C ARG A 235 -49.57 -4.01 2.66
N GLU A 236 -49.30 -4.83 1.66
CA GLU A 236 -50.06 -6.06 1.39
C GLU A 236 -49.93 -7.06 2.56
N ASP A 237 -48.73 -7.31 3.07
CA ASP A 237 -48.49 -8.18 4.22
C ASP A 237 -49.19 -7.67 5.49
N SER A 238 -49.15 -6.36 5.75
CA SER A 238 -49.91 -5.76 6.86
C SER A 238 -51.43 -5.96 6.70
N GLY A 239 -51.96 -5.83 5.49
CA GLY A 239 -53.38 -6.07 5.20
C GLY A 239 -53.78 -7.54 5.37
N LEU A 240 -52.92 -8.47 4.92
CA LEU A 240 -53.11 -9.90 5.10
C LEU A 240 -53.10 -10.28 6.57
N ARG A 241 -52.12 -9.80 7.35
CA ARG A 241 -52.05 -10.03 8.80
C ARG A 241 -53.30 -9.52 9.50
N PHE A 242 -53.76 -8.32 9.17
CA PHE A 242 -55.00 -7.77 9.72
C PHE A 242 -56.20 -8.67 9.42
N THR A 243 -56.36 -9.11 8.17
CA THR A 243 -57.46 -10.00 7.75
C THR A 243 -57.41 -11.34 8.49
N ILE A 244 -56.22 -11.95 8.62
CA ILE A 244 -56.01 -13.18 9.38
C ILE A 244 -56.39 -12.99 10.85
N THR A 245 -55.94 -11.90 11.49
CA THR A 245 -56.30 -11.59 12.88
C THR A 245 -57.80 -11.40 13.05
N CYS A 246 -58.48 -10.70 12.14
CA CYS A 246 -59.94 -10.56 12.16
C CYS A 246 -60.66 -11.91 12.03
N LEU A 247 -60.23 -12.78 11.10
CA LEU A 247 -60.81 -14.11 10.93
C LEU A 247 -60.60 -14.99 12.17
N VAL A 248 -59.41 -14.96 12.76
CA VAL A 248 -59.10 -15.69 14.00
C VAL A 248 -59.97 -15.19 15.16
N ALA A 249 -60.07 -13.87 15.35
CA ALA A 249 -60.91 -13.29 16.39
C ALA A 249 -62.39 -13.64 16.22
N PHE A 250 -62.90 -13.60 14.97
CA PHE A 250 -64.27 -13.98 14.66
C PHE A 250 -64.52 -15.47 14.94
N ALA A 251 -63.62 -16.36 14.50
CA ALA A 251 -63.74 -17.80 14.74
C ALA A 251 -63.74 -18.14 16.25
N VAL A 252 -62.85 -17.51 17.04
CA VAL A 252 -62.80 -17.69 18.49
C VAL A 252 -64.08 -17.18 19.17
N PHE A 253 -64.60 -16.02 18.73
CA PHE A 253 -65.86 -15.48 19.24
C PHE A 253 -67.06 -16.39 18.94
N GLN A 254 -67.18 -16.87 17.69
CA GLN A 254 -68.22 -17.82 17.29
C GLN A 254 -68.14 -19.14 18.09
N ALA A 255 -66.93 -19.69 18.26
CA ALA A 255 -66.73 -20.87 19.10
C ALA A 255 -67.14 -20.62 20.56
N GLY A 256 -66.80 -19.45 21.12
CA GLY A 256 -67.22 -19.06 22.47
C GLY A 256 -68.74 -18.94 22.63
N LEU A 257 -69.43 -18.33 21.65
CA LEU A 257 -70.90 -18.27 21.62
C LEU A 257 -71.53 -19.66 21.55
N LEU A 258 -71.01 -20.54 20.70
CA LEU A 258 -71.51 -21.91 20.58
C LEU A 258 -71.36 -22.70 21.88
N ILE A 259 -70.19 -22.60 22.54
CA ILE A 259 -69.95 -23.23 23.84
C ILE A 259 -70.91 -22.67 24.90
N TRP A 260 -71.10 -21.35 24.94
CA TRP A 260 -72.02 -20.71 25.87
C TRP A 260 -73.46 -21.20 25.66
N ILE A 261 -73.96 -21.21 24.42
CA ILE A 261 -75.30 -21.72 24.10
C ILE A 261 -75.43 -23.20 24.49
N ALA A 262 -74.41 -24.03 24.24
CA ALA A 262 -74.43 -25.44 24.57
C ALA A 262 -74.37 -25.73 26.08
N THR A 263 -73.72 -24.85 26.86
CA THR A 263 -73.54 -25.02 28.31
C THR A 263 -74.68 -24.40 29.12
N ASN A 264 -75.36 -23.38 28.59
CA ASN A 264 -76.45 -22.65 29.26
C ASN A 264 -77.85 -23.17 28.89
N ARG A 265 -77.94 -24.44 28.49
CA ARG A 265 -79.16 -25.17 28.15
C ARG A 265 -79.36 -26.32 29.13
#